data_AF-A0AAW6KIN3-F1
#
_entry.id   AF-A0AAW6KIN3-F1
#
_cell.length_a   1.000
_cell.length_b   1.000
_cell.length_c   1.000
_cell.angle_alpha   90.00
_cell.angle_beta   90.00
_cell.angle_gamma   90.00
#
_symmetry.space_group_name_H-M   'P 1'
#
loop_
_entity.id
_entity.type
_entity.pdbx_description
1 polymer ?
#
loop_
_entity_poly.entity_id
_entity_poly.type
_entity_poly.pdbx_seq_one_letter_code
_entity_poly.pdbx_strand_id
1 'polypeptide(L)' 'MLSKHSKDQREQLEVFALSELVPEDHLVRKIEEAMDFSFIYEKVAPLYSSKGRPSIDPVVLIKMVLI' A
#
# COMPACT_ATOMS: atom_id res chain seq x y z
N MET A 1 -16.68 15.61 23.04
CA MET A 1 -17.80 15.03 23.82
C MET A 1 -17.34 13.72 24.43
N LEU A 2 -17.69 13.42 25.67
CA LEU A 2 -17.30 12.18 26.34
C LEU A 2 -18.21 11.03 25.88
N SER A 3 -17.72 10.09 25.06
CA SER A 3 -18.45 8.87 24.71
C SER A 3 -18.23 7.79 25.78
N LYS A 4 -19.31 7.37 26.45
CA LYS A 4 -19.30 6.13 27.22
C LYS A 4 -19.50 4.98 26.24
N HIS A 5 -18.43 4.28 25.90
CA HIS A 5 -18.52 3.06 25.10
C HIS A 5 -19.19 1.97 25.95
N SER A 6 -20.41 1.58 25.57
CA SER A 6 -21.02 0.35 26.09
C SER A 6 -20.14 -0.83 25.71
N LYS A 7 -20.05 -1.84 26.58
CA LYS A 7 -19.13 -2.98 26.51
C LYS A 7 -19.28 -3.91 25.28
N ASP A 8 -20.04 -3.50 24.26
CA ASP A 8 -20.47 -4.28 23.08
C ASP A 8 -19.65 -4.03 21.80
N GLN A 9 -18.65 -3.15 21.80
CA GLN A 9 -17.74 -3.02 20.65
C GLN A 9 -16.83 -4.24 20.43
N ARG A 10 -16.85 -5.22 21.36
CA ARG A 10 -15.97 -6.39 21.32
C ARG A 10 -16.29 -7.36 20.18
N GLU A 11 -17.49 -7.29 19.60
CA GLU A 11 -17.92 -8.14 18.47
C GLU A 11 -18.21 -7.34 17.20
N GLN A 12 -17.53 -6.20 17.01
CA GLN A 12 -17.73 -5.38 15.81
C GLN A 12 -16.85 -5.89 14.66
N LEU A 13 -17.49 -6.31 13.56
CA LEU A 13 -16.82 -6.67 12.31
C LEU A 13 -16.72 -5.43 11.43
N GLU A 14 -15.50 -5.06 11.03
CA GLU A 14 -15.25 -4.01 10.05
C GLU A 14 -14.62 -4.64 8.81
N VAL A 15 -15.21 -4.34 7.65
CA VAL A 15 -14.71 -4.76 6.34
C VAL A 15 -14.53 -3.50 5.51
N PHE A 16 -13.30 -3.24 5.12
CA PHE A 16 -12.94 -2.09 4.28
C PHE A 16 -11.92 -2.53 3.23
N ALA A 17 -11.96 -1.89 2.06
CA ALA A 17 -10.89 -2.04 1.09
C ALA A 17 -9.64 -1.29 1.58
N LEU A 18 -8.44 -1.83 1.32
CA LEU A 18 -7.19 -1.15 1.69
C LEU A 18 -7.07 0.24 1.06
N SER A 19 -7.67 0.45 -0.11
CA SER A 19 -7.73 1.77 -0.77
C SER A 19 -8.49 2.80 0.06
N GLU A 20 -9.52 2.40 0.81
CA GLU A 20 -10.31 3.31 1.66
C GLU A 20 -9.52 3.82 2.87
N LEU A 21 -8.45 3.13 3.24
CA LEU A 21 -7.55 3.56 4.32
C LEU A 21 -6.56 4.64 3.88
N VAL A 22 -6.44 4.90 2.57
CA VAL A 22 -5.52 5.91 2.03
C VAL A 22 -6.32 7.15 1.66
N PRO A 23 -6.07 8.32 2.27
CA PRO A 23 -6.78 9.56 1.93
C PRO A 23 -6.74 9.88 0.43
N GLU A 24 -7.83 10.44 -0.09
CA GLU A 24 -7.96 10.78 -1.51
C GLU A 24 -6.92 11.82 -1.98
N ASP A 25 -6.52 12.75 -1.10
CA ASP A 25 -5.53 13.79 -1.39
C ASP A 25 -4.07 13.37 -1.14
N HIS A 26 -3.86 12.10 -0.76
CA HIS A 26 -2.56 11.58 -0.37
C HIS A 26 -1.55 11.59 -1.54
N LEU A 27 -0.29 11.90 -1.23
CA LEU A 27 0.78 12.06 -2.23
C LEU A 27 0.97 10.81 -3.11
N VAL A 28 0.89 9.60 -2.53
CA VAL A 28 0.98 8.32 -3.27
C VAL A 28 0.00 8.25 -4.44
N ARG A 29 -1.25 8.69 -4.24
CA ARG A 29 -2.28 8.64 -5.28
C ARG A 29 -1.94 9.55 -6.45
N LYS A 30 -1.45 10.76 -6.14
CA LYS A 30 -0.97 11.71 -7.16
C LYS A 30 0.24 11.17 -7.93
N ILE A 31 1.15 10.49 -7.25
CA ILE A 31 2.31 9.85 -7.87
C ILE A 31 1.87 8.70 -8.79
N GLU A 32 0.92 7.87 -8.35
CA GLU A 32 0.34 6.77 -9.15
C GLU A 32 -0.26 7.29 -10.47
N GLU A 33 -0.99 8.40 -10.41
CA GLU A 33 -1.64 9.01 -11.57
C GLU A 33 -0.63 9.68 -12.53
N ALA A 34 0.48 10.19 -12.00
CA ALA A 34 1.45 10.96 -12.77
C ALA A 34 2.48 10.10 -13.51
N MET A 35 2.69 8.84 -13.10
CA MET A 35 3.78 8.02 -13.60
C MET A 35 3.43 6.54 -13.68
N ASP A 36 3.66 5.95 -14.86
CA ASP A 36 3.65 4.50 -15.01
C ASP A 36 4.96 3.90 -14.47
N PHE A 37 4.85 2.99 -13.52
CA PHE A 37 5.97 2.31 -12.87
C PHE A 37 6.34 0.97 -13.54
N SER A 38 5.63 0.54 -14.58
CA SER A 38 5.83 -0.73 -15.28
C SER A 38 7.29 -0.95 -15.71
N PHE A 39 7.99 0.13 -16.09
CA PHE A 39 9.39 0.10 -16.50
C PHE A 39 10.35 -0.43 -15.43
N ILE A 40 9.98 -0.36 -14.14
CA ILE A 40 10.83 -0.82 -13.04
C ILE A 40 11.03 -2.33 -13.15
N TYR A 41 9.99 -3.09 -13.44
CA TYR A 41 10.06 -4.55 -13.50
C TYR A 41 11.09 -5.01 -14.55
N GLU A 42 11.07 -4.41 -15.74
CA GLU A 42 12.05 -4.72 -16.79
C GLU A 42 13.49 -4.41 -16.37
N LYS A 43 13.69 -3.27 -15.70
CA LYS A 43 15.03 -2.83 -15.26
C LYS A 43 15.61 -3.71 -14.15
N VAL A 44 14.78 -4.14 -13.21
CA VAL A 44 15.26 -4.85 -12.01
C VAL A 44 15.18 -6.36 -12.13
N ALA A 45 14.42 -6.92 -13.08
CA ALA A 45 14.26 -8.37 -13.24
C ALA A 45 15.57 -9.17 -13.22
N PRO A 46 16.67 -8.73 -13.87
CA PRO A 46 17.94 -9.47 -13.83
C PRO A 46 18.59 -9.55 -12.43
N LEU A 47 18.20 -8.67 -11.51
CA LEU A 47 18.73 -8.58 -10.15
C LEU A 47 18.00 -9.52 -9.17
N TYR A 48 16.87 -10.10 -9.58
CA TYR A 48 16.06 -10.98 -8.74
C TYR A 48 16.20 -12.44 -9.17
N SER A 49 16.27 -13.33 -8.17
CA SER A 49 16.28 -14.77 -8.38
C SER A 49 14.88 -15.31 -8.61
N SER A 50 14.73 -16.28 -9.52
CA SER A 50 13.49 -17.06 -9.69
C SER A 50 13.25 -18.09 -8.59
N LYS A 51 14.22 -18.26 -7.67
CA LYS A 51 14.18 -19.21 -6.55
C LYS A 51 14.42 -18.48 -5.23
N GLY A 52 13.72 -18.93 -4.18
CA GLY A 52 13.89 -18.44 -2.81
C GLY A 52 12.62 -17.79 -2.27
N ARG A 53 12.79 -16.95 -1.25
CA ARG A 53 11.67 -16.19 -0.66
C ARG A 53 11.27 -15.06 -1.61
N PRO A 54 9.97 -14.88 -1.90
CA PRO A 54 9.50 -13.72 -2.66
C PRO A 54 9.98 -12.42 -2.01
N SER A 55 10.51 -11.52 -2.83
CA SER A 55 10.87 -10.18 -2.40
C SER A 55 9.62 -9.32 -2.17
N ILE A 56 9.81 -8.18 -1.53
CA ILE A 56 8.83 -7.09 -1.62
C ILE A 56 8.73 -6.66 -3.08
N ASP A 57 7.54 -6.23 -3.51
CA ASP A 57 7.32 -5.69 -4.84
C ASP A 57 8.27 -4.47 -5.07
N PRO A 58 9.04 -4.46 -6.16
CA PRO A 58 10.02 -3.41 -6.41
C PRO A 58 9.37 -2.03 -6.62
N VAL A 59 8.16 -1.96 -7.19
CA VAL A 59 7.42 -0.70 -7.33
C VAL A 59 7.02 -0.16 -5.96
N VAL A 60 6.58 -1.05 -5.05
CA VAL A 60 6.25 -0.66 -3.67
C VAL A 60 7.49 -0.10 -2.96
N LEU A 61 8.65 -0.74 -3.08
CA LEU A 61 9.90 -0.25 -2.50
C LEU A 61 10.26 1.15 -3.00
N ILE A 62 10.14 1.40 -4.32
CA ILE A 62 10.40 2.73 -4.88
C ILE A 62 9.40 3.76 -4.38
N LYS A 63 8.09 3.43 -4.36
CA LYS A 63 7.05 4.33 -3.85
C LYS A 63 7.31 4.72 -2.38
N MET A 64 7.77 3.79 -1.55
CA MET A 64 8.15 4.05 -0.15
C MET A 64 9.31 5.05 0.00
N VAL A 65 10.19 5.17 -1.00
CA VAL A 65 11.33 6.12 -0.96
C VAL A 65 10.91 7.53 -1.40
N LEU A 66 9.81 7.67 -2.16
CA LEU A 66 9.36 8.94 -2.73
C LEU A 66 8.49 9.78 -1.76
N ILE A 67 8.24 9.29 -0.55
CA ILE A 67 7.32 9.87 0.45
C ILE A 67 8.06 10.04 1.76
#